data_AF-A0A8S4ABF2-F1
#
_entry.id   AF-A0A8S4ABF2-F1
#
_cell.length_a   1.000
_cell.length_b   1.000
_cell.length_c   1.000
_cell.angle_alpha   90.00
_cell.angle_beta   90.00
_cell.angle_gamma   90.00
#
_symmetry.space_group_name_H-M   'P 1'
#
loop_
_entity.id
_entity.type
_entity.pdbx_description
1 polymer ?
#
loop_
_entity_poly.entity_id
_entity_poly.type
_entity_poly.pdbx_seq_one_letter_code
_entity_poly.pdbx_strand_id
1 'polypeptide(L)'
;MYNIPLTCTIYHLHIQYTTFIIPLTNTPTYKYIAISIPPLAVCKQKPLELSIILDASRSVSDKDFETAKSFVEDFVSEFAVSPAREGVRVSVATYGRYVFTQVCTIQNYLYNLCSSEQDVLKAICNIKHGHGDWTRTDLAIDYMHQVQMASDVVRPWAEKISVVITDGDSTYPAKTKAAAEAARQAGIKLFAVGVGRVKQTELLNIAGDQSRVIAVANYDKLDSISEPLSKEICESELFWSFQFFFSVIIYWSLPECGKLNPADVYFAFSSADLGLEGTAKATSFISKVITHQDLDEGFR
;
A
#
# COMPACT_ATOMS: atom_id res chain seq x y z
N MET A 1 -41.87 13.79 5.28
CA MET A 1 -40.48 13.79 4.77
C MET A 1 -39.59 13.54 5.96
N TYR A 2 -39.10 12.31 6.12
CA TYR A 2 -38.29 11.94 7.28
C TYR A 2 -36.83 12.32 7.01
N ASN A 3 -36.32 13.24 7.84
CA ASN A 3 -34.88 13.52 7.96
C ASN A 3 -34.20 12.30 8.55
N ILE A 4 -33.37 11.62 7.77
CA ILE A 4 -32.43 10.62 8.28
C ILE A 4 -31.15 11.40 8.64
N PRO A 5 -30.78 11.51 9.94
CA PRO A 5 -29.47 12.02 10.29
C PRO A 5 -28.43 10.99 9.82
N LEU A 6 -27.49 11.42 8.98
CA LEU A 6 -26.31 10.64 8.62
C LEU A 6 -25.40 10.55 9.87
N THR A 7 -25.74 9.65 10.79
CA THR A 7 -24.87 9.29 11.91
C THR A 7 -23.76 8.41 11.38
N CYS A 8 -22.54 8.92 11.45
CA CYS A 8 -21.31 8.20 11.14
C CYS A 8 -21.22 6.96 12.06
N THR A 9 -21.61 5.81 11.52
CA THR A 9 -21.59 4.53 12.24
C THR A 9 -20.32 3.84 11.79
N ILE A 10 -19.31 3.82 12.65
CA ILE A 10 -18.09 3.03 12.42
C ILE A 10 -18.51 1.57 12.41
N TYR A 11 -18.49 0.94 11.24
CA TYR A 11 -18.63 -0.50 11.15
C TYR A 11 -17.35 -1.11 11.73
N HIS A 12 -17.48 -1.77 12.89
CA HIS A 12 -16.43 -2.67 13.34
C HIS A 12 -16.30 -3.79 12.30
N LEU A 13 -15.24 -3.72 11.49
CA LEU A 13 -14.86 -4.84 10.65
C LEU A 13 -14.54 -6.00 11.61
N HIS A 14 -15.36 -7.04 11.57
CA HIS A 14 -15.05 -8.30 12.23
C HIS A 14 -13.90 -8.94 11.43
N ILE A 15 -12.68 -8.70 11.89
CA ILE A 15 -11.47 -9.31 11.31
C ILE A 15 -11.59 -10.83 11.54
N GLN A 16 -11.88 -11.58 10.48
CA GLN A 16 -11.86 -13.04 10.54
C GLN A 16 -10.41 -13.50 10.44
N TYR A 17 -9.86 -13.95 11.57
CA TYR A 17 -8.54 -14.58 11.63
C TYR A 17 -8.57 -15.92 10.89
N THR A 18 -7.62 -16.14 9.98
CA THR A 18 -7.42 -17.46 9.37
C THR A 18 -6.44 -18.26 10.21
N THR A 19 -6.95 -19.22 10.98
CA THR A 19 -6.11 -20.10 11.80
C THR A 19 -5.53 -21.22 10.93
N PHE A 20 -4.22 -21.25 10.74
CA PHE A 20 -3.55 -22.41 10.14
C PHE A 20 -3.09 -23.37 11.24
N ILE A 21 -3.43 -24.65 11.10
CA ILE A 21 -3.00 -25.71 12.01
C ILE A 21 -1.83 -26.44 11.34
N ILE A 22 -0.62 -26.31 11.89
CA ILE A 22 0.56 -27.04 11.41
C ILE A 22 0.92 -28.12 12.43
N PRO A 23 0.88 -29.41 12.08
CA PRO A 23 1.30 -30.49 12.97
C PRO A 23 2.84 -30.52 13.05
N LEU A 24 3.39 -30.56 14.27
CA LEU A 24 4.84 -30.57 14.48
C LEU A 24 5.46 -31.96 14.72
N THR A 25 4.68 -33.01 15.06
CA THR A 25 5.18 -34.40 15.17
C THR A 25 4.04 -35.44 15.19
N ASN A 26 4.32 -36.69 14.79
CA ASN A 26 3.40 -37.85 14.83
C ASN A 26 3.35 -38.56 16.22
N THR A 27 2.96 -37.88 17.30
CA THR A 27 2.66 -38.54 18.59
C THR A 27 1.37 -37.98 19.24
N PRO A 28 0.65 -38.76 20.08
CA PRO A 28 -0.78 -38.53 20.37
C PRO A 28 -1.08 -37.45 21.43
N THR A 29 -0.17 -36.51 21.68
CA THR A 29 -0.39 -35.39 22.63
C THR A 29 -0.24 -34.05 21.93
N TYR A 30 -1.36 -33.49 21.47
CA TYR A 30 -1.37 -32.24 20.74
C TYR A 30 -1.07 -31.03 21.64
N LYS A 31 0.06 -30.35 21.37
CA LYS A 31 0.23 -28.93 21.70
C LYS A 31 0.12 -28.15 20.40
N TYR A 32 -1.03 -27.53 20.16
CA TYR A 32 -1.21 -26.63 19.03
C TYR A 32 -0.62 -25.26 19.35
N ILE A 33 0.12 -24.67 18.42
CA ILE A 33 0.47 -23.25 18.46
C ILE A 33 -0.52 -22.56 17.53
N ALA A 34 -1.42 -21.74 18.09
CA ALA A 34 -2.24 -20.85 17.29
C ALA A 34 -1.36 -19.69 16.80
N ILE A 35 -1.02 -19.69 15.52
CA ILE A 35 -0.38 -18.54 14.88
C ILE A 35 -1.52 -17.66 14.35
N SER A 36 -1.77 -16.55 15.04
CA SER A 36 -2.61 -15.49 14.50
C SER A 36 -1.79 -14.77 13.43
N ILE A 37 -2.09 -15.05 12.17
CA ILE A 37 -1.52 -14.30 11.04
C ILE A 37 -2.47 -13.12 10.84
N PRO A 38 -2.06 -11.86 11.10
CA PRO A 38 -2.87 -10.72 10.73
C PRO A 38 -3.13 -10.78 9.21
N PRO A 39 -4.29 -10.30 8.72
CA PRO A 39 -4.60 -10.34 7.30
C PRO A 39 -3.41 -9.84 6.47
N LEU A 40 -2.98 -10.66 5.51
CA LEU A 40 -1.87 -10.37 4.61
C LEU A 40 -2.28 -9.20 3.70
N ALA A 41 -1.81 -8.01 4.02
CA ALA A 41 -1.22 -7.01 3.13
C ALA A 41 -1.34 -5.61 3.71
N VAL A 42 -0.85 -5.38 4.93
CA VAL A 42 -0.43 -4.03 5.28
C VAL A 42 0.83 -3.79 4.48
N CYS A 43 0.75 -2.86 3.52
CA CYS A 43 1.85 -2.25 2.80
C CYS A 43 3.22 -2.46 3.48
N LYS A 44 4.13 -3.25 2.88
CA LYS A 44 5.54 -3.35 3.35
C LYS A 44 6.32 -2.10 2.91
N GLN A 45 5.80 -0.93 3.28
CA GLN A 45 6.36 0.37 2.93
C GLN A 45 7.67 0.64 3.65
N LYS A 46 8.55 1.36 2.95
CA LYS A 46 9.59 2.16 3.59
C LYS A 46 8.94 3.14 4.58
N PRO A 47 9.69 3.64 5.58
CA PRO A 47 9.22 4.78 6.36
C PRO A 47 8.76 5.89 5.40
N LEU A 48 7.56 6.41 5.58
CA LEU A 48 6.94 7.34 4.63
C LEU A 48 6.32 8.53 5.36
N GLU A 49 6.53 9.71 4.81
CA GLU A 49 5.88 10.97 5.13
C GLU A 49 4.89 11.24 3.99
N LEU A 50 3.60 11.20 4.30
CA LEU A 50 2.50 11.31 3.35
C LEU A 50 1.73 12.62 3.59
N SER A 51 1.76 13.52 2.61
CA SER A 51 0.92 14.73 2.61
C SER A 51 -0.27 14.51 1.68
N ILE A 52 -1.44 14.97 2.11
CA ILE A 52 -2.65 14.98 1.30
C ILE A 52 -3.13 16.43 1.22
N ILE A 53 -3.32 16.92 0.00
CA ILE A 53 -3.83 18.25 -0.29
C ILE A 53 -5.18 18.10 -0.97
N LEU A 54 -6.26 18.48 -0.29
CA LEU A 54 -7.62 18.30 -0.75
C LEU A 54 -8.26 19.65 -1.15
N ASP A 55 -8.76 19.70 -2.38
CA ASP A 55 -9.51 20.85 -2.89
C ASP A 55 -10.82 21.03 -2.12
N ALA A 56 -10.98 22.22 -1.55
CA ALA A 56 -12.13 22.71 -0.81
C ALA A 56 -12.62 24.04 -1.42
N SER A 57 -12.38 24.24 -2.70
CA SER A 57 -12.90 25.36 -3.47
C SER A 57 -14.40 25.19 -3.73
N ARG A 58 -15.05 26.28 -4.11
CA ARG A 58 -16.49 26.37 -4.30
C ARG A 58 -17.02 25.55 -5.48
N SER A 59 -16.16 25.09 -6.40
CA SER A 59 -16.55 24.16 -7.47
C SER A 59 -16.93 22.79 -6.93
N VAL A 60 -16.31 22.38 -5.83
CA VAL A 60 -16.63 21.15 -5.11
C VAL A 60 -17.94 21.35 -4.36
N SER A 61 -18.92 20.45 -4.53
CA SER A 61 -20.13 20.49 -3.70
C SER A 61 -19.87 19.90 -2.31
N ASP A 62 -20.71 20.20 -1.32
CA ASP A 62 -20.56 19.59 0.02
C ASP A 62 -20.62 18.06 -0.02
N LYS A 63 -21.46 17.50 -0.89
CA LYS A 63 -21.57 16.05 -1.10
C LYS A 63 -20.26 15.49 -1.68
N ASP A 64 -19.72 16.16 -2.69
CA ASP A 64 -18.47 15.75 -3.34
C ASP A 64 -17.29 15.87 -2.38
N PHE A 65 -17.26 16.92 -1.55
CA PHE A 65 -16.23 17.11 -0.54
C PHE A 65 -16.26 16.00 0.52
N GLU A 66 -17.44 15.59 1.00
CA GLU A 66 -17.55 14.43 1.89
C GLU A 66 -17.12 13.14 1.20
N THR A 67 -17.44 12.96 -0.09
CA THR A 67 -16.99 11.80 -0.88
C THR A 67 -15.46 11.78 -1.00
N ALA A 68 -14.83 12.93 -1.20
CA ALA A 68 -13.39 13.06 -1.25
C ALA A 68 -12.73 12.77 0.10
N LYS A 69 -13.36 13.19 1.22
CA LYS A 69 -12.90 12.84 2.56
C LYS A 69 -12.96 11.34 2.81
N SER A 70 -14.07 10.68 2.45
CA SER A 70 -14.18 9.21 2.56
C SER A 70 -13.12 8.49 1.72
N PHE A 71 -12.85 8.96 0.51
CA PHE A 71 -11.73 8.44 -0.28
C PHE A 71 -10.39 8.58 0.44
N VAL A 72 -10.10 9.75 1.03
CA VAL A 72 -8.86 9.98 1.77
C VAL A 72 -8.77 9.09 3.01
N GLU A 73 -9.89 8.84 3.71
CA GLU A 73 -9.98 7.90 4.83
C GLU A 73 -9.65 6.48 4.38
N ASP A 74 -10.32 5.98 3.35
CA ASP A 74 -10.09 4.64 2.79
C ASP A 74 -8.64 4.49 2.32
N PHE A 75 -8.12 5.48 1.59
CA PHE A 75 -6.74 5.50 1.11
C PHE A 75 -5.73 5.47 2.26
N VAL A 76 -5.96 6.22 3.33
CA VAL A 76 -5.07 6.23 4.50
C VAL A 76 -5.11 4.89 5.25
N SER A 77 -6.25 4.21 5.27
CA SER A 77 -6.44 2.91 5.96
C SER A 77 -5.59 1.78 5.36
N GLU A 78 -5.11 1.94 4.13
CA GLU A 78 -4.20 0.99 3.46
C GLU A 78 -2.76 1.05 4.01
N PHE A 79 -2.42 2.08 4.78
CA PHE A 79 -1.07 2.30 5.30
C PHE A 79 -0.92 1.99 6.79
N ALA A 80 0.25 1.50 7.18
CA ALA A 80 0.61 1.33 8.59
C ALA A 80 0.90 2.68 9.29
N VAL A 81 -0.14 3.45 9.61
CA VAL A 81 0.01 4.76 10.26
C VAL A 81 0.58 4.61 11.66
N SER A 82 1.76 5.19 11.88
CA SER A 82 2.44 5.18 13.19
C SER A 82 3.56 6.23 13.24
N PRO A 83 3.77 6.91 14.39
CA PRO A 83 4.90 7.82 14.59
C PRO A 83 6.24 7.09 14.70
N ALA A 84 6.23 5.76 14.82
CA ALA A 84 7.42 4.92 14.93
C ALA A 84 8.38 5.12 13.76
N ARG A 85 9.65 4.71 13.96
CA ARG A 85 10.72 4.91 12.98
C ARG A 85 10.38 4.36 11.58
N GLU A 86 9.65 3.26 11.51
CA GLU A 86 9.24 2.59 10.27
C GLU A 86 7.80 2.85 9.84
N GLY A 87 7.02 3.58 10.65
CA GLY A 87 5.61 3.85 10.35
C GLY A 87 5.41 4.90 9.27
N VAL A 88 4.16 5.02 8.80
CA VAL A 88 3.69 6.15 7.99
C VAL A 88 3.20 7.26 8.88
N ARG A 89 3.58 8.49 8.55
CA ARG A 89 3.00 9.70 9.13
C ARG A 89 2.23 10.44 8.06
N VAL A 90 1.01 10.85 8.39
CA VAL A 90 0.09 11.50 7.46
C VAL A 90 -0.15 12.92 7.91
N SER A 91 -0.14 13.87 6.98
CA SER A 91 -0.63 15.23 7.18
C SER A 91 -1.64 15.59 6.10
N VAL A 92 -2.74 16.23 6.48
CA VAL A 92 -3.81 16.61 5.55
C VAL A 92 -4.03 18.11 5.62
N ALA A 93 -4.09 18.75 4.45
CA ALA A 93 -4.43 20.15 4.30
C ALA A 93 -5.55 20.31 3.28
N THR A 94 -6.43 21.29 3.50
CA THR A 94 -7.43 21.67 2.50
C THR A 94 -7.20 23.08 1.98
N TYR A 95 -7.58 23.34 0.73
CA TYR A 95 -7.29 24.62 0.09
C TYR A 95 -8.41 25.11 -0.82
N GLY A 96 -8.37 26.39 -1.13
CA GLY A 96 -9.21 27.03 -2.14
C GLY A 96 -8.59 28.39 -2.46
N ARG A 97 -9.12 29.48 -1.89
CA ARG A 97 -8.48 30.81 -2.02
C ARG A 97 -7.14 30.92 -1.27
N TYR A 98 -6.99 30.13 -0.22
CA TYR A 98 -5.79 29.94 0.61
C TYR A 98 -5.89 28.54 1.24
N VAL A 99 -4.95 28.15 2.11
CA VAL A 99 -5.02 26.90 2.88
C VAL A 99 -5.94 27.08 4.10
N PHE A 100 -7.03 26.32 4.18
CA PHE A 100 -8.09 26.49 5.19
C PHE A 100 -7.85 25.71 6.47
N THR A 101 -7.71 24.39 6.35
CA THR A 101 -7.64 23.46 7.48
C THR A 101 -6.37 22.64 7.38
N GLN A 102 -5.76 22.37 8.53
CA GLN A 102 -4.55 21.57 8.67
C GLN A 102 -4.79 20.58 9.81
N VAL A 103 -4.70 19.30 9.52
CA VAL A 103 -4.80 18.25 10.53
C VAL A 103 -3.64 17.28 10.40
N CYS A 104 -3.33 16.61 11.51
CA CYS A 104 -2.22 15.69 11.58
C CYS A 104 -0.89 16.36 11.18
N THR A 105 -0.69 17.63 11.57
CA THR A 105 0.55 18.36 11.30
C THR A 105 1.66 17.90 12.22
N ILE A 106 2.81 17.57 11.64
CA ILE A 106 4.00 17.17 12.38
C ILE A 106 4.76 18.45 12.75
N GLN A 107 4.28 19.24 13.70
CA GLN A 107 5.01 20.45 14.12
C GLN A 107 5.52 20.31 15.56
N ASN A 108 6.77 20.76 15.75
CA ASN A 108 7.56 20.76 16.99
C ASN A 108 6.72 20.95 18.27
N TYR A 109 6.26 19.83 18.82
CA TYR A 109 5.68 19.67 20.17
C TYR A 109 4.36 20.37 20.51
N LEU A 110 3.69 21.12 19.63
CA LEU A 110 2.41 21.75 19.96
C LEU A 110 1.39 21.75 18.79
N TYR A 111 0.29 21.03 19.05
CA TYR A 111 -1.03 20.97 18.40
C TYR A 111 -1.17 20.15 17.08
N ASN A 112 -2.06 19.14 17.15
CA ASN A 112 -2.58 18.26 16.10
C ASN A 112 -1.66 17.14 15.56
N LEU A 113 -0.81 16.51 16.38
CA LEU A 113 -0.15 15.26 15.99
C LEU A 113 -1.17 14.10 16.00
N CYS A 114 -1.39 13.45 14.86
CA CYS A 114 -2.10 12.18 14.80
C CYS A 114 -1.10 11.05 15.02
N SER A 115 -1.34 10.21 16.03
CA SER A 115 -0.40 9.17 16.48
C SER A 115 -0.83 7.76 16.09
N SER A 116 -2.03 7.62 15.54
CA SER A 116 -2.63 6.39 15.10
C SER A 116 -3.48 6.64 13.85
N GLU A 117 -3.78 5.57 13.12
CA GLU A 117 -4.75 5.61 12.02
C GLU A 117 -6.08 6.20 12.47
N GLN A 118 -6.60 5.78 13.64
CA GLN A 118 -7.88 6.27 14.16
C GLN A 118 -7.86 7.78 14.43
N ASP A 119 -6.73 8.33 14.89
CA ASP A 119 -6.57 9.79 15.05
C ASP A 119 -6.66 10.49 13.70
N VAL A 120 -6.00 9.95 12.67
CA VAL A 120 -5.99 10.51 11.32
C VAL A 120 -7.40 10.49 10.72
N LEU A 121 -8.08 9.33 10.74
CA LEU A 121 -9.44 9.18 10.22
C LEU A 121 -10.42 10.12 10.92
N LYS A 122 -10.36 10.20 12.25
CA LYS A 122 -11.19 11.13 13.02
C LYS A 122 -10.89 12.58 12.66
N ALA A 123 -9.63 12.93 12.45
CA ALA A 123 -9.26 14.28 12.07
C ALA A 123 -9.78 14.65 10.68
N ILE A 124 -9.65 13.75 9.69
CA ILE A 124 -10.20 13.91 8.33
C ILE A 124 -11.72 14.09 8.40
N CYS A 125 -12.44 13.18 9.07
CA CYS A 125 -13.89 13.22 9.21
C CYS A 125 -14.41 14.58 9.74
N ASN A 126 -13.65 15.24 10.62
CA ASN A 126 -14.03 16.53 11.20
C ASN A 126 -13.70 17.76 10.35
N ILE A 127 -12.94 17.61 9.26
CA ILE A 127 -12.64 18.71 8.34
C ILE A 127 -13.95 19.27 7.78
N LYS A 128 -14.09 20.60 7.85
CA LYS A 128 -15.20 21.33 7.26
C LYS A 128 -14.83 21.84 5.88
N HIS A 129 -15.81 21.86 5.00
CA HIS A 129 -15.64 22.39 3.65
C HIS A 129 -15.39 23.90 3.72
N GLY A 130 -14.31 24.36 3.07
CA GLY A 130 -13.86 25.75 3.12
C GLY A 130 -14.57 26.69 2.15
N HIS A 131 -15.24 26.16 1.12
CA HIS A 131 -15.95 26.91 0.07
C HIS A 131 -15.12 28.04 -0.56
N GLY A 132 -13.85 27.77 -0.87
CA GLY A 132 -12.95 28.79 -1.41
C GLY A 132 -13.36 29.30 -2.79
N ASP A 133 -13.50 30.60 -2.95
CA ASP A 133 -13.92 31.21 -4.24
C ASP A 133 -12.91 30.97 -5.40
N TRP A 134 -11.71 30.44 -5.13
CA TRP A 134 -10.61 30.27 -6.08
C TRP A 134 -9.97 28.89 -5.86
N THR A 135 -9.21 28.40 -6.84
CA THR A 135 -8.46 27.13 -6.77
C THR A 135 -6.96 27.45 -6.78
N ARG A 136 -6.41 27.81 -5.62
CA ARG A 136 -4.99 28.19 -5.45
C ARG A 136 -4.10 26.99 -5.16
N THR A 137 -4.07 26.05 -6.10
CA THR A 137 -3.21 24.85 -6.04
C THR A 137 -1.74 25.23 -5.88
N ASP A 138 -1.31 26.35 -6.47
CA ASP A 138 0.02 26.93 -6.25
C ASP A 138 0.33 27.16 -4.76
N LEU A 139 -0.58 27.83 -4.03
CA LEU A 139 -0.39 28.07 -2.60
C LEU A 139 -0.47 26.80 -1.77
N ALA A 140 -1.29 25.84 -2.18
CA ALA A 140 -1.43 24.58 -1.48
C ALA A 140 -0.15 23.75 -1.57
N ILE A 141 0.47 23.68 -2.75
CA ILE A 141 1.75 23.00 -2.97
C ILE A 141 2.88 23.73 -2.24
N ASP A 142 2.94 25.06 -2.28
CA ASP A 142 3.92 25.84 -1.51
C ASP A 142 3.80 25.56 -0.01
N TYR A 143 2.57 25.54 0.51
CA TYR A 143 2.31 25.22 1.91
C TYR A 143 2.74 23.79 2.25
N MET A 144 2.39 22.80 1.43
CA MET A 144 2.82 21.43 1.64
C MET A 144 4.34 21.33 1.68
N HIS A 145 5.04 21.93 0.73
CA HIS A 145 6.48 21.89 0.64
C HIS A 145 7.15 22.56 1.86
N GLN A 146 6.67 23.74 2.24
CA GLN A 146 7.31 24.57 3.27
C GLN A 146 6.87 24.26 4.70
N VAL A 147 5.75 23.55 4.88
CA VAL A 147 5.16 23.29 6.20
C VAL A 147 4.92 21.81 6.46
N GLN A 148 4.18 21.11 5.60
CA GLN A 148 3.91 19.67 5.83
C GLN A 148 5.15 18.80 5.60
N MET A 149 6.00 19.19 4.65
CA MET A 149 7.17 18.45 4.18
C MET A 149 8.50 19.16 4.46
N ALA A 150 8.47 20.17 5.34
CA ALA A 150 9.66 20.93 5.72
C ALA A 150 10.75 20.01 6.27
N SER A 151 12.02 20.30 5.97
CA SER A 151 13.15 19.41 6.30
C SER A 151 13.36 19.21 7.80
N ASP A 152 12.93 20.15 8.63
CA ASP A 152 12.97 20.10 10.10
C ASP A 152 11.74 19.38 10.70
N VAL A 153 10.72 19.11 9.89
CA VAL A 153 9.48 18.43 10.27
C VAL A 153 9.52 16.94 9.92
N VAL A 154 9.98 16.61 8.71
CA VAL A 154 9.94 15.23 8.18
C VAL A 154 11.15 14.41 8.57
N ARG A 155 10.99 13.08 8.68
CA ARG A 155 12.14 12.18 8.83
C ARG A 155 13.00 12.22 7.57
N PRO A 156 14.31 12.52 7.66
CA PRO A 156 15.17 12.66 6.48
C PRO A 156 15.43 11.34 5.74
N TRP A 157 15.24 10.19 6.41
CA TRP A 157 15.39 8.86 5.82
C TRP A 157 14.08 8.27 5.27
N ALA A 158 12.95 8.94 5.52
CA ALA A 158 11.66 8.50 5.03
C ALA A 158 11.42 9.01 3.61
N GLU A 159 10.68 8.24 2.82
CA GLU A 159 10.18 8.71 1.54
C GLU A 159 9.18 9.86 1.77
N LYS A 160 9.14 10.82 0.84
CA LYS A 160 8.24 11.98 0.90
C LYS A 160 7.30 11.95 -0.28
N ILE A 161 6.02 11.76 -0.01
CA ILE A 161 5.00 11.69 -1.06
C ILE A 161 3.90 12.69 -0.71
N SER A 162 3.43 13.42 -1.71
CA SER A 162 2.23 14.23 -1.59
C SER A 162 1.22 13.86 -2.68
N VAL A 163 -0.03 13.69 -2.27
CA VAL A 163 -1.18 13.45 -3.15
C VAL A 163 -2.03 14.72 -3.19
N VAL A 164 -2.14 15.32 -4.37
CA VAL A 164 -2.95 16.52 -4.60
C VAL A 164 -4.23 16.11 -5.30
N ILE A 165 -5.38 16.37 -4.67
CA ILE A 165 -6.72 16.06 -5.19
C ILE A 165 -7.39 17.37 -5.59
N THR A 166 -7.87 17.49 -6.83
CA THR A 166 -8.52 18.70 -7.34
C THR A 166 -9.57 18.41 -8.40
N ASP A 167 -10.61 19.23 -8.48
CA ASP A 167 -11.65 19.16 -9.53
C ASP A 167 -11.59 20.28 -10.57
N GLY A 168 -10.64 21.20 -10.40
CA GLY A 168 -10.51 22.38 -11.25
C GLY A 168 -9.07 22.67 -11.66
N ASP A 169 -8.94 23.47 -12.72
CA ASP A 169 -7.66 24.07 -13.03
C ASP A 169 -7.29 25.09 -11.95
N SER A 170 -6.00 25.17 -11.60
CA SER A 170 -5.56 26.25 -10.73
C SER A 170 -5.88 27.61 -11.35
N THR A 171 -6.18 28.58 -10.49
CA THR A 171 -6.27 29.98 -10.92
C THR A 171 -4.93 30.54 -11.42
N TYR A 172 -3.80 29.94 -11.04
CA TYR A 172 -2.47 30.35 -11.48
C TYR A 172 -1.60 29.15 -11.93
N PRO A 173 -1.90 28.51 -13.08
CA PRO A 173 -1.23 27.28 -13.53
C PRO A 173 0.31 27.41 -13.64
N ALA A 174 0.81 28.57 -14.09
CA ALA A 174 2.24 28.83 -14.17
C ALA A 174 2.92 28.85 -12.78
N LYS A 175 2.21 29.34 -11.75
CA LYS A 175 2.70 29.30 -10.37
C LYS A 175 2.58 27.89 -9.80
N THR A 176 1.52 27.15 -10.12
CA THR A 176 1.40 25.74 -9.75
C THR A 176 2.60 24.95 -10.25
N LYS A 177 2.95 25.12 -11.53
CA LYS A 177 4.12 24.47 -12.13
C LYS A 177 5.40 24.80 -11.37
N ALA A 178 5.67 26.09 -11.11
CA ALA A 178 6.87 26.51 -10.40
C ALA A 178 6.95 25.96 -8.96
N ALA A 179 5.85 26.02 -8.21
CA ALA A 179 5.75 25.47 -6.85
C ALA A 179 5.99 23.95 -6.84
N ALA A 180 5.37 23.24 -7.78
CA ALA A 180 5.51 21.80 -7.91
C ALA A 180 6.92 21.39 -8.35
N GLU A 181 7.56 22.15 -9.25
CA GLU A 181 8.97 21.96 -9.60
C GLU A 181 9.89 22.10 -8.39
N ALA A 182 9.69 23.14 -7.57
CA ALA A 182 10.48 23.34 -6.36
C ALA A 182 10.30 22.18 -5.36
N ALA A 183 9.07 21.73 -5.12
CA ALA A 183 8.78 20.59 -4.25
C ALA A 183 9.44 19.29 -4.75
N ARG A 184 9.37 19.01 -6.06
CA ARG A 184 10.03 17.83 -6.65
C ARG A 184 11.55 17.90 -6.56
N GLN A 185 12.15 19.08 -6.76
CA GLN A 185 13.59 19.28 -6.56
C GLN A 185 14.03 19.04 -5.11
N ALA A 186 13.13 19.27 -4.14
CA ALA A 186 13.34 18.92 -2.72
C ALA A 186 13.14 17.43 -2.39
N GLY A 187 12.93 16.58 -3.41
CA GLY A 187 12.78 15.13 -3.26
C GLY A 187 11.38 14.66 -2.88
N ILE A 188 10.36 15.52 -3.02
CA ILE A 188 8.96 15.16 -2.77
C ILE A 188 8.36 14.59 -4.06
N LYS A 189 7.87 13.35 -4.02
CA LYS A 189 7.12 12.76 -5.13
C LYS A 189 5.68 13.27 -5.10
N LEU A 190 5.25 13.90 -6.19
CA LEU A 190 3.90 14.45 -6.32
C LEU A 190 3.02 13.54 -7.18
N PHE A 191 1.89 13.14 -6.62
CA PHE A 191 0.78 12.52 -7.32
C PHE A 191 -0.34 13.54 -7.51
N ALA A 192 -0.95 13.55 -8.70
CA ALA A 192 -2.06 14.44 -9.02
C ALA A 192 -3.31 13.61 -9.33
N VAL A 193 -4.32 13.71 -8.48
CA VAL A 193 -5.64 13.10 -8.64
C VAL A 193 -6.60 14.18 -9.13
N GLY A 194 -6.94 14.12 -10.42
CA GLY A 194 -7.93 14.99 -11.04
C GLY A 194 -9.31 14.36 -11.04
N VAL A 195 -10.31 15.13 -10.60
CA VAL A 195 -11.70 14.68 -10.54
C VAL A 195 -12.55 15.46 -11.53
N GLY A 196 -13.26 14.76 -12.41
CA GLY A 196 -14.13 15.42 -13.38
C GLY A 196 -13.35 16.15 -14.47
N ARG A 197 -13.57 17.45 -14.62
CA ARG A 197 -13.10 18.24 -15.76
C ARG A 197 -11.88 19.10 -15.40
N VAL A 198 -10.77 18.45 -15.06
CA VAL A 198 -9.46 19.10 -14.89
C VAL A 198 -8.64 18.95 -16.17
N LYS A 199 -7.91 20.00 -16.58
CA LYS A 199 -6.99 19.87 -17.72
C LYS A 199 -5.85 18.93 -17.37
N GLN A 200 -5.57 18.00 -18.28
CA GLN A 200 -4.41 17.10 -18.18
C GLN A 200 -3.09 17.88 -17.99
N THR A 201 -2.96 19.04 -18.61
CA THR A 201 -1.75 19.88 -18.45
C THR A 201 -1.58 20.40 -17.04
N GLU A 202 -2.67 20.68 -16.31
CA GLU A 202 -2.58 21.11 -14.92
C GLU A 202 -2.12 19.96 -14.02
N LEU A 203 -2.73 18.78 -14.17
CA LEU A 203 -2.33 17.59 -13.43
C LEU A 203 -0.86 17.22 -13.70
N LEU A 204 -0.42 17.35 -14.96
CA LEU A 204 0.98 17.13 -15.32
C LEU A 204 1.92 18.19 -14.74
N ASN A 205 1.51 19.46 -14.65
CA ASN A 205 2.29 20.50 -13.98
C ASN A 205 2.54 20.14 -12.49
N ILE A 206 1.53 19.56 -11.83
CA ILE A 206 1.59 19.12 -10.44
C ILE A 206 2.49 17.87 -10.30
N ALA A 207 2.22 16.81 -11.06
CA ALA A 207 2.91 15.52 -10.92
C ALA A 207 4.35 15.54 -11.47
N GLY A 208 4.59 16.32 -12.53
CA GLY A 208 5.85 16.37 -13.29
C GLY A 208 6.15 15.10 -14.10
N ASP A 209 5.34 14.06 -13.96
CA ASP A 209 5.45 12.77 -14.65
C ASP A 209 4.04 12.24 -14.90
N GLN A 210 3.81 11.75 -16.11
CA GLN A 210 2.51 11.23 -16.52
C GLN A 210 2.12 9.96 -15.75
N SER A 211 3.08 9.18 -15.25
CA SER A 211 2.78 7.96 -14.48
C SER A 211 2.11 8.27 -13.15
N ARG A 212 2.30 9.48 -12.60
CA ARG A 212 1.74 9.92 -11.31
C ARG A 212 0.49 10.80 -11.46
N VAL A 213 -0.11 10.81 -12.65
CA VAL A 213 -1.38 11.49 -12.91
C VAL A 213 -2.51 10.47 -12.94
N ILE A 214 -3.47 10.62 -12.05
CA ILE A 214 -4.68 9.81 -11.98
C ILE A 214 -5.87 10.72 -12.26
N ALA A 215 -6.69 10.36 -13.23
CA ALA A 215 -7.89 11.11 -13.57
C ALA A 215 -9.12 10.21 -13.43
N VAL A 216 -10.12 10.68 -12.69
CA VAL A 216 -11.39 9.99 -12.49
C VAL A 216 -12.54 10.85 -13.01
N ALA A 217 -13.61 10.20 -13.48
CA ALA A 217 -14.71 10.89 -14.16
C ALA A 217 -15.54 11.79 -13.23
N ASN A 218 -15.63 11.46 -11.94
CA ASN A 218 -16.34 12.20 -10.90
C ASN A 218 -15.95 11.66 -9.51
N TYR A 219 -16.46 12.30 -8.45
CA TYR A 219 -16.16 11.94 -7.06
C TYR A 219 -16.62 10.52 -6.69
N ASP A 220 -17.72 10.03 -7.26
CA ASP A 220 -18.23 8.66 -7.06
C ASP A 220 -17.29 7.56 -7.65
N LYS A 221 -16.16 7.94 -8.28
CA LYS A 221 -15.13 7.01 -8.79
C LYS A 221 -13.83 7.04 -7.99
N LEU A 222 -13.73 7.88 -6.97
CA LEU A 222 -12.53 7.96 -6.14
C LEU A 222 -12.29 6.66 -5.35
N ASP A 223 -13.35 5.99 -4.92
CA ASP A 223 -13.29 4.68 -4.25
C ASP A 223 -12.46 3.65 -5.04
N SER A 224 -12.64 3.63 -6.37
CA SER A 224 -11.98 2.67 -7.26
C SER A 224 -10.47 2.85 -7.41
N ILE A 225 -9.92 3.99 -6.95
CA ILE A 225 -8.48 4.29 -7.07
C ILE A 225 -7.73 4.22 -5.74
N SER A 226 -8.42 4.03 -4.60
CA SER A 226 -7.79 3.96 -3.27
C SER A 226 -6.73 2.86 -3.19
N GLU A 227 -7.13 1.61 -3.43
CA GLU A 227 -6.24 0.45 -3.38
C GLU A 227 -5.14 0.47 -4.47
N PRO A 228 -5.43 0.79 -5.75
CA PRO A 228 -4.38 0.90 -6.76
C PRO A 228 -3.34 1.98 -6.43
N LEU A 229 -3.78 3.16 -5.95
CA LEU A 229 -2.89 4.25 -5.60
C LEU A 229 -2.04 3.92 -4.39
N SER A 230 -2.63 3.31 -3.35
CA SER A 230 -1.88 2.89 -2.17
C SER A 230 -0.83 1.87 -2.55
N LYS A 231 -1.15 0.87 -3.38
CA LYS A 231 -0.19 -0.12 -3.89
C LYS A 231 0.96 0.50 -4.67
N GLU A 232 0.69 1.44 -5.56
CA GLU A 232 1.75 2.13 -6.32
C GLU A 232 2.71 2.88 -5.38
N ILE A 233 2.18 3.53 -4.34
CA ILE A 233 2.98 4.21 -3.32
C ILE A 233 3.76 3.21 -2.46
N CYS A 234 3.15 2.08 -2.13
CA CYS A 234 3.70 1.02 -1.30
C CYS A 234 4.83 0.21 -1.96
N GLU A 235 4.73 -0.03 -3.26
CA GLU A 235 5.67 -0.86 -4.03
C GLU A 235 6.90 -0.08 -4.53
N SER A 236 7.08 1.17 -4.06
CA SER A 236 8.03 2.12 -4.61
C SER A 236 9.50 1.69 -4.60
N GLU A 237 9.90 0.60 -3.92
CA GLU A 237 11.06 -0.22 -4.33
C GLU A 237 10.96 -1.71 -3.93
N LEU A 238 10.54 -2.55 -4.88
CA LEU A 238 11.05 -3.92 -5.00
C LEU A 238 12.16 -3.96 -6.07
N PHE A 239 13.29 -3.33 -5.81
CA PHE A 239 14.52 -3.64 -6.55
C PHE A 239 15.68 -3.86 -5.58
N TRP A 240 16.22 -5.08 -5.61
CA TRP A 240 17.49 -5.57 -5.03
C TRP A 240 17.53 -6.37 -3.72
N SER A 241 16.41 -6.73 -3.09
CA SER A 241 16.48 -7.71 -1.96
C SER A 241 16.27 -9.17 -2.38
N PHE A 242 15.67 -9.43 -3.55
CA PHE A 242 15.29 -10.79 -3.95
C PHE A 242 16.45 -11.65 -4.49
N GLN A 243 17.55 -11.06 -4.98
CA GLN A 243 18.68 -11.86 -5.44
C GLN A 243 19.52 -12.40 -4.27
N PHE A 244 19.48 -11.75 -3.10
CA PHE A 244 20.33 -12.14 -1.96
C PHE A 244 19.60 -13.03 -0.94
N PHE A 245 18.28 -12.88 -0.77
CA PHE A 245 17.51 -13.70 0.18
C PHE A 245 17.12 -15.08 -0.37
N PHE A 246 16.98 -15.25 -1.69
CA PHE A 246 16.70 -16.56 -2.29
C PHE A 246 17.91 -17.52 -2.21
N SER A 247 19.15 -17.02 -2.10
CA SER A 247 20.33 -17.86 -1.94
C SER A 247 20.52 -18.41 -0.53
N VAL A 248 19.96 -17.75 0.50
CA VAL A 248 20.18 -18.13 1.90
C VAL A 248 19.11 -19.09 2.42
N ILE A 249 17.85 -18.98 1.96
CA ILE A 249 16.74 -19.81 2.47
C ILE A 249 16.60 -21.14 1.72
N ILE A 250 17.06 -21.28 0.47
CA ILE A 250 16.98 -22.57 -0.24
C ILE A 250 18.02 -23.60 0.27
N TYR A 251 19.05 -23.18 1.02
CA TYR A 251 20.05 -24.12 1.53
C TYR A 251 19.69 -24.80 2.85
N TRP A 252 18.62 -24.37 3.54
CA TRP A 252 18.20 -24.99 4.79
C TRP A 252 16.68 -25.17 4.82
N SER A 253 16.25 -26.42 4.68
CA SER A 253 14.89 -26.94 4.99
C SER A 253 13.94 -27.17 3.81
N LEU A 254 14.41 -27.77 2.71
CA LEU A 254 13.56 -28.75 2.04
C LEU A 254 13.87 -30.13 2.67
N PRO A 255 12.93 -30.77 3.37
CA PRO A 255 13.16 -32.13 3.84
C PRO A 255 13.32 -33.04 2.62
N GLU A 256 14.37 -33.86 2.62
CA GLU A 256 14.59 -34.91 1.63
C GLU A 256 13.33 -35.77 1.49
N CYS A 257 12.97 -36.10 0.25
CA CYS A 257 11.83 -36.96 -0.04
C CYS A 257 11.92 -38.27 0.78
N GLY A 258 10.85 -38.61 1.51
CA GLY A 258 10.71 -39.90 2.19
C GLY A 258 10.98 -39.92 3.69
N LYS A 259 11.63 -38.90 4.29
CA LYS A 259 11.92 -38.89 5.74
C LYS A 259 10.70 -38.78 6.66
N LEU A 260 9.63 -38.14 6.20
CA LEU A 260 8.41 -37.91 7.01
C LEU A 260 7.33 -38.99 6.82
N ASN A 261 7.34 -39.70 5.69
CA ASN A 261 6.37 -40.74 5.34
C ASN A 261 7.11 -41.86 4.57
N PRO A 262 7.61 -42.91 5.25
CA PRO A 262 8.19 -44.06 4.58
C PRO A 262 7.12 -44.76 3.72
N ALA A 263 7.49 -45.16 2.51
CA ALA A 263 6.56 -45.76 1.55
C ALA A 263 7.27 -46.83 0.71
N ASP A 264 6.68 -48.02 0.59
CA ASP A 264 7.23 -49.06 -0.30
C ASP A 264 6.92 -48.71 -1.76
N VAL A 265 7.97 -48.64 -2.59
CA VAL A 265 7.84 -48.29 -4.01
C VAL A 265 8.20 -49.49 -4.86
N TYR A 266 7.21 -50.03 -5.57
CA TYR A 266 7.40 -51.11 -6.53
C TYR A 266 7.36 -50.55 -7.95
N PHE A 267 8.42 -50.77 -8.71
CA PHE A 267 8.43 -50.51 -10.15
C PHE A 267 7.98 -51.77 -10.90
N ALA A 268 6.77 -51.73 -11.47
CA ALA A 268 6.26 -52.80 -12.32
C ALA A 268 6.16 -52.30 -13.76
N PHE A 269 6.80 -53.01 -14.70
CA PHE A 269 6.67 -52.75 -16.12
C PHE A 269 6.79 -54.06 -16.93
N SER A 270 6.12 -54.10 -18.09
CA SER A 270 6.15 -55.26 -18.99
C SER A 270 7.29 -55.13 -19.99
N SER A 271 8.30 -55.99 -19.89
CA SER A 271 9.42 -55.99 -20.83
C SER A 271 9.02 -56.47 -22.23
N ALA A 272 7.99 -57.32 -22.32
CA ALA A 272 7.46 -57.80 -23.59
C ALA A 272 6.82 -56.69 -24.42
N ASP A 273 6.08 -55.78 -23.77
CA ASP A 273 5.39 -54.67 -24.45
C ASP A 273 6.35 -53.52 -24.80
N LEU A 274 7.38 -53.32 -23.98
CA LEU A 274 8.35 -52.23 -24.16
C LEU A 274 9.48 -52.56 -25.14
N GLY A 275 9.69 -53.84 -25.45
CA GLY A 275 10.83 -54.31 -26.23
C GLY A 275 12.18 -54.01 -25.55
N LEU A 276 13.29 -54.35 -26.23
CA LEU A 276 14.64 -54.23 -25.67
C LEU A 276 15.03 -52.78 -25.34
N GLU A 277 14.75 -51.84 -26.24
CA GLU A 277 15.14 -50.43 -26.05
C GLU A 277 14.30 -49.74 -24.97
N GLY A 278 12.98 -49.99 -24.95
CA GLY A 278 12.10 -49.44 -23.92
C GLY A 278 12.41 -50.01 -22.54
N THR A 279 12.72 -51.30 -22.47
CA THR A 279 13.17 -51.96 -21.23
C THR A 279 14.47 -51.36 -20.71
N ALA A 280 15.46 -51.10 -21.59
CA ALA A 280 16.73 -50.47 -21.21
C ALA A 280 16.55 -49.03 -20.71
N LYS A 281 15.62 -48.27 -21.29
CA LYS A 281 15.28 -46.91 -20.83
C LYS A 281 14.57 -46.95 -19.48
N ALA A 282 13.63 -47.88 -19.28
CA ALA A 282 12.93 -48.04 -18.01
C ALA A 282 13.89 -48.42 -16.87
N THR A 283 14.78 -49.39 -17.08
CA THR A 283 15.77 -49.79 -16.08
C THR A 283 16.81 -48.69 -15.82
N SER A 284 17.24 -47.96 -16.86
CA SER A 284 18.14 -46.81 -16.68
C SER A 284 17.50 -45.64 -15.94
N PHE A 285 16.18 -45.45 -16.09
CA PHE A 285 15.45 -44.44 -15.33
C PHE A 285 15.39 -44.85 -13.85
N ILE A 286 14.97 -46.09 -13.59
CA ILE A 286 14.87 -46.62 -12.22
C ILE A 286 16.22 -46.57 -11.50
N SER A 287 17.31 -46.96 -12.15
CA SER A 287 18.64 -46.92 -11.53
C SER A 287 19.09 -45.50 -11.15
N LYS A 288 18.70 -44.48 -11.90
CA LYS A 288 18.97 -43.07 -11.57
C LYS A 288 18.11 -42.55 -10.43
N VAL A 289 16.91 -43.10 -10.24
CA VAL A 289 16.02 -42.76 -9.13
C VAL A 289 16.51 -43.43 -7.83
N ILE A 290 17.07 -44.63 -7.91
CA ILE A 290 17.51 -45.40 -6.72
C ILE A 290 18.86 -44.94 -6.14
N THR A 291 19.71 -44.25 -6.90
CA THR A 291 21.05 -43.80 -6.44
C THR A 291 21.06 -42.68 -5.39
N HIS A 292 19.91 -42.25 -4.88
CA HIS A 292 19.88 -41.33 -3.73
C HIS A 292 20.30 -42.08 -2.47
N GLN A 293 21.33 -41.60 -1.78
CA GLN A 293 21.97 -42.23 -0.62
C GLN A 293 20.98 -42.54 0.53
N ASP A 294 19.84 -41.84 0.56
CA ASP A 294 18.73 -42.04 1.51
C ASP A 294 17.89 -43.31 1.25
N LEU A 295 18.02 -43.96 0.09
CA LEU A 295 17.34 -45.21 -0.24
C LEU A 295 18.12 -46.46 0.23
N ASP A 296 19.43 -46.34 0.48
CA ASP A 296 20.28 -47.46 0.91
C ASP A 296 20.25 -47.73 2.42
N GLU A 297 19.87 -46.74 3.25
CA GLU A 297 19.89 -46.86 4.72
C GLU A 297 18.51 -47.07 5.37
N GLY A 298 17.42 -47.13 4.58
CA GLY A 298 16.06 -47.01 5.11
C GLY A 298 14.97 -47.91 4.52
N PHE A 299 15.30 -48.91 3.70
CA PHE A 299 14.32 -49.79 3.07
C PHE A 299 14.66 -51.27 3.34
N ARG A 300 13.70 -52.02 3.88
CA ARG A 300 13.66 -53.48 3.82
C ARG A 300 12.39 -53.89 3.09
#